data_AF-A0A969HJF1-F1
#
_entry.id   AF-A0A969HJF1-F1
#
_cell.length_a   1.000
_cell.length_b   1.000
_cell.length_c   1.000
_cell.angle_alpha   90.00
_cell.angle_beta   90.00
_cell.angle_gamma   90.00
#
_symmetry.space_group_name_H-M   'P 1'
#
loop_
_entity.id
_entity.type
_entity.pdbx_description
1 polymer ?
#
loop_
_entity_poly.entity_id
_entity_poly.type
_entity_poly.pdbx_seq_one_letter_code
_entity_poly.pdbx_strand_id
1 'polypeptide(L)'
;MRAGRLPIQDLYNMALPVSMAKFISVSFYFGEINRTYFAQKFGFTLESYFPAEVEFVLAEGLMEYRGDCLSLTPQGAKVYSGVIALFYAPAVKLHLLQRPVDLSERMPAQLQRELRRRFEIKLAA
;
A
#
# COMPACT_ATOMS: atom_id res chain seq x y z
N MET A 1 -29.69 20.27 -5.44
CA MET A 1 -28.63 21.26 -5.72
C MET A 1 -29.28 22.62 -5.90
N ARG A 2 -29.25 23.50 -4.88
CA ARG A 2 -29.72 24.89 -5.02
C ARG A 2 -28.49 25.79 -4.99
N ALA A 3 -28.33 26.60 -6.04
CA ALA A 3 -27.27 27.60 -6.29
C ALA A 3 -25.92 27.17 -6.92
N GLY A 4 -25.74 25.92 -7.37
CA GLY A 4 -24.49 25.54 -8.08
C GLY A 4 -23.21 25.73 -7.27
N ARG A 5 -23.33 25.82 -5.94
CA ARG A 5 -22.24 26.00 -4.98
C ARG A 5 -22.21 24.78 -4.07
N LEU A 6 -21.05 24.17 -3.93
CA LEU A 6 -20.83 23.13 -2.93
C LEU A 6 -20.82 23.78 -1.53
N PRO A 7 -21.55 23.24 -0.55
CA PRO A 7 -21.42 23.64 0.85
C PRO A 7 -19.96 23.54 1.28
N ILE A 8 -19.45 24.53 2.04
CA ILE A 8 -18.07 24.49 2.55
C ILE A 8 -17.84 23.27 3.47
N GLN A 9 -18.91 22.76 4.09
CA GLN A 9 -18.90 21.54 4.90
C GLN A 9 -18.57 20.28 4.08
N ASP A 10 -18.78 20.31 2.76
CA ASP A 10 -18.47 19.21 1.86
C ASP A 10 -17.03 19.28 1.31
N LEU A 11 -16.29 20.35 1.66
CA LEU A 11 -14.89 20.57 1.27
C LEU A 11 -13.98 20.34 2.47
N TYR A 12 -13.13 19.33 2.40
CA TYR A 12 -12.06 19.10 3.39
C TYR A 12 -10.71 19.21 2.72
N ASN A 13 -9.78 19.90 3.39
CA ASN A 13 -8.38 19.90 2.98
C ASN A 13 -7.76 18.56 3.38
N MET A 14 -7.45 17.74 2.37
CA MET A 14 -6.77 16.47 2.58
C MET A 14 -5.28 16.63 2.30
N ALA A 15 -4.45 16.20 3.24
CA ALA A 15 -3.01 16.16 3.03
C ALA A 15 -2.67 15.30 1.79
N LEU A 16 -1.73 15.78 0.98
CA LEU A 16 -1.34 15.12 -0.27
C LEU A 16 -1.02 13.62 -0.10
N PRO A 17 -0.25 13.18 0.92
CA PRO A 17 0.00 11.75 1.15
C PRO A 17 -1.26 10.90 1.37
N VAL A 18 -2.27 11.48 2.04
CA VAL A 18 -3.55 10.82 2.29
C VAL A 18 -4.38 10.73 1.01
N SER A 19 -4.35 11.78 0.19
CA SER A 19 -5.01 11.81 -1.12
C SER A 19 -4.47 10.73 -2.07
N MET A 20 -3.14 10.55 -2.11
CA MET A 20 -2.51 9.51 -2.92
C MET A 20 -2.81 8.12 -2.40
N ALA A 21 -2.70 7.88 -1.09
CA ALA A 21 -3.04 6.59 -0.51
C ALA A 21 -4.49 6.20 -0.84
N LYS A 22 -5.42 7.17 -0.80
CA LYS A 22 -6.82 6.96 -1.22
C LYS A 22 -6.95 6.66 -2.70
N PHE A 23 -6.27 7.42 -3.57
CA PHE A 23 -6.25 7.15 -5.01
C PHE A 23 -5.78 5.73 -5.29
N ILE A 24 -4.63 5.33 -4.73
CA ILE A 24 -4.03 4.01 -4.93
C ILE A 24 -4.97 2.92 -4.40
N SER A 25 -5.52 3.08 -3.20
CA SER A 25 -6.47 2.13 -2.61
C SER A 25 -7.68 1.90 -3.51
N VAL A 26 -8.18 2.96 -4.16
CA VAL A 26 -9.29 2.85 -5.11
C VAL A 26 -8.84 2.21 -6.43
N SER A 27 -7.66 2.56 -6.95
CA SER A 27 -7.08 1.95 -8.14
C SER A 27 -6.97 0.42 -8.01
N PHE A 28 -6.59 -0.07 -6.83
CA PHE A 28 -6.51 -1.50 -6.56
C PHE A 28 -7.85 -2.27 -6.59
N TYR A 29 -9.02 -1.61 -6.58
CA TYR A 29 -10.28 -2.32 -6.90
C TYR A 29 -10.26 -2.92 -8.31
N PHE A 30 -9.52 -2.30 -9.23
CA PHE A 30 -9.31 -2.77 -10.59
C PHE A 30 -8.02 -3.59 -10.73
N GLY A 31 -7.30 -3.79 -9.62
CA GLY A 31 -6.04 -4.52 -9.59
C GLY A 31 -4.87 -3.79 -10.25
N GLU A 32 -5.00 -2.49 -10.54
CA GLU A 32 -3.96 -1.75 -11.25
C GLU A 32 -3.94 -0.26 -10.93
N ILE A 33 -2.76 0.35 -11.06
CA ILE A 33 -2.56 1.79 -10.90
C ILE A 33 -2.15 2.36 -12.25
N ASN A 34 -2.98 3.23 -12.83
CA ASN A 34 -2.61 3.96 -14.03
C ASN A 34 -1.59 5.06 -13.69
N ARG A 35 -0.36 4.91 -14.18
CA ARG A 35 0.78 5.76 -13.83
C ARG A 35 0.71 7.12 -14.51
N THR A 36 0.17 7.17 -15.73
CA THR A 36 -0.05 8.42 -16.48
C THR A 36 -1.04 9.33 -15.76
N TYR A 37 -2.19 8.81 -15.36
CA TYR A 37 -3.19 9.57 -14.61
C TYR A 37 -2.70 9.94 -13.21
N PHE A 38 -1.94 9.06 -12.54
CA PHE A 38 -1.32 9.39 -11.26
C PHE A 38 -0.41 10.63 -11.40
N ALA A 39 0.47 10.63 -12.40
CA ALA A 39 1.39 11.74 -12.66
C ALA A 39 0.65 13.04 -13.01
N GLN A 40 -0.37 12.97 -13.85
CA GLN A 40 -1.21 14.14 -14.19
C GLN A 40 -1.93 14.71 -12.97
N LYS A 41 -2.40 13.86 -12.05
CA LYS A 41 -3.16 14.27 -10.87
C LYS A 41 -2.29 14.87 -9.78
N PHE A 42 -1.09 14.33 -9.58
CA PHE A 42 -0.25 14.67 -8.41
C PHE A 42 1.03 15.45 -8.77
N GLY A 43 1.42 15.52 -10.04
CA GLY A 43 2.57 16.29 -10.51
C GLY A 43 3.91 15.56 -10.42
N PHE A 44 3.91 14.27 -10.07
CA PHE A 44 5.10 13.41 -9.98
C PHE A 44 4.73 11.96 -10.30
N THR A 45 5.69 11.16 -10.74
CA THR A 45 5.44 9.76 -11.11
C THR A 45 5.28 8.88 -9.88
N LEU A 46 4.56 7.76 -10.03
CA LEU A 46 4.41 6.77 -8.97
C LEU A 46 5.77 6.28 -8.47
N GLU A 47 6.70 6.02 -9.40
CA GLU A 47 8.07 5.58 -9.13
C GLU A 47 8.88 6.62 -8.34
N SER A 48 8.69 7.91 -8.62
CA SER A 48 9.43 8.96 -7.92
C SER A 48 8.96 9.15 -6.48
N TYR A 49 7.67 8.91 -6.21
CA TYR A 49 7.09 9.12 -4.88
C TYR A 49 7.13 7.86 -4.00
N PHE A 50 6.98 6.68 -4.60
CA PHE A 50 7.02 5.38 -3.92
C PHE A 50 8.11 4.46 -4.51
N PRO A 51 9.39 4.89 -4.55
CA PRO A 51 10.44 4.14 -5.24
C PRO A 51 10.65 2.75 -4.65
N ALA A 52 10.75 2.66 -3.32
CA ALA A 52 11.02 1.40 -2.63
C ALA A 52 9.85 0.41 -2.75
N GLU A 53 8.62 0.90 -2.68
CA GLU A 53 7.43 0.06 -2.84
C GLU A 53 7.31 -0.49 -4.26
N VAL A 54 7.50 0.37 -5.28
CA VAL A 54 7.43 -0.05 -6.68
C VAL A 54 8.54 -1.05 -7.01
N GLU A 55 9.77 -0.79 -6.55
CA GLU A 55 10.88 -1.73 -6.69
C GLU A 55 10.55 -3.09 -6.07
N PHE A 56 10.06 -3.10 -4.82
CA PHE A 56 9.72 -4.33 -4.11
C PHE A 56 8.66 -5.15 -4.83
N VAL A 57 7.54 -4.54 -5.26
CA VAL A 57 6.45 -5.30 -5.89
C VAL A 57 6.83 -5.86 -7.26
N LEU A 58 7.74 -5.19 -7.98
CA LEU A 58 8.28 -5.68 -9.25
C LEU A 58 9.29 -6.80 -9.01
N ALA A 59 10.22 -6.62 -8.07
CA ALA A 59 11.25 -7.62 -7.76
C ALA A 59 10.65 -8.94 -7.26
N GLU A 60 9.60 -8.87 -6.44
CA GLU A 60 8.89 -10.04 -5.90
C GLU A 60 7.83 -10.60 -6.85
N GLY A 61 7.68 -10.05 -8.07
CA GLY A 61 6.70 -10.49 -9.06
C GLY A 61 5.25 -10.33 -8.61
N LEU A 62 4.97 -9.42 -7.67
CA LEU A 62 3.63 -9.14 -7.15
C LEU A 62 2.85 -8.22 -8.08
N MET A 63 3.56 -7.32 -8.76
CA MET A 63 3.01 -6.46 -9.81
C MET A 63 3.92 -6.47 -11.03
N GLU A 64 3.37 -6.08 -12.17
CA GLU A 64 4.08 -5.96 -13.42
C GLU A 64 3.64 -4.69 -14.16
N TYR A 65 4.49 -4.20 -15.05
CA TYR A 65 4.08 -3.14 -15.96
C TYR A 65 3.26 -3.72 -17.11
N ARG A 66 2.05 -3.19 -17.30
CA ARG A 66 1.15 -3.54 -18.40
C ARG A 66 0.71 -2.25 -19.09
N GLY A 67 1.45 -1.87 -20.13
CA GLY A 67 1.31 -0.56 -20.75
C GLY A 67 1.56 0.55 -19.73
N ASP A 68 0.60 1.46 -19.59
CA ASP A 68 0.67 2.60 -18.65
C ASP A 68 0.32 2.23 -17.20
N CYS A 69 -0.05 0.98 -16.95
CA CYS A 69 -0.46 0.52 -15.63
C CYS A 69 0.66 -0.25 -14.92
N LEU A 70 0.74 -0.08 -13.60
CA LEU A 70 1.35 -1.05 -12.70
C LEU A 70 0.22 -1.96 -12.19
N SER A 71 0.21 -3.21 -12.64
CA SER A 71 -0.93 -4.12 -12.46
C SER A 71 -0.54 -5.33 -11.60
N LEU A 72 -1.47 -5.83 -10.79
CA LEU A 72 -1.29 -7.05 -10.00
C LEU A 72 -1.06 -8.26 -10.91
N THR A 73 -0.10 -9.08 -10.52
CA THR A 73 0.04 -10.44 -11.06
C THR A 73 -0.92 -11.40 -10.33
N PRO A 74 -1.13 -12.63 -10.85
CA PRO A 74 -1.86 -13.66 -10.09
C PRO A 74 -1.24 -13.98 -8.72
N GLN A 75 0.07 -13.78 -8.55
CA GLN A 75 0.74 -13.96 -7.26
C GLN A 75 0.44 -12.78 -6.32
N GLY A 76 0.54 -11.55 -6.80
CA GLY A 76 0.18 -10.35 -6.02
C GLY A 76 -1.27 -10.37 -5.55
N ALA A 77 -2.19 -10.85 -6.39
CA ALA A 77 -3.60 -10.97 -6.03
C ALA A 77 -3.86 -11.87 -4.81
N LYS A 78 -3.01 -12.88 -4.55
CA LYS A 78 -3.12 -13.73 -3.34
C LYS A 78 -2.78 -12.99 -2.05
N VAL A 79 -1.98 -11.93 -2.15
CA VAL A 79 -1.51 -11.11 -1.02
C VAL A 79 -1.96 -9.65 -1.17
N TYR A 80 -3.10 -9.42 -1.84
CA TYR A 80 -3.54 -8.09 -2.29
C TYR A 80 -3.54 -7.04 -1.17
N SER A 81 -4.03 -7.38 0.03
CA SER A 81 -4.09 -6.46 1.17
C SER A 81 -2.69 -5.99 1.60
N GLY A 82 -1.69 -6.87 1.50
CA GLY A 82 -0.30 -6.54 1.80
C GLY A 82 0.29 -5.61 0.75
N VAL A 83 0.01 -5.86 -0.53
CA VAL A 83 0.44 -4.99 -1.63
C VAL A 83 -0.13 -3.58 -1.47
N ILE A 84 -1.42 -3.44 -1.15
CA ILE A 84 -2.02 -2.12 -0.90
C ILE A 84 -1.36 -1.42 0.30
N ALA A 85 -1.09 -2.15 1.38
CA ALA A 85 -0.52 -1.58 2.60
C ALA A 85 0.86 -0.96 2.37
N LEU A 86 1.62 -1.43 1.36
CA LEU A 86 2.87 -0.79 0.95
C LEU A 86 2.67 0.66 0.52
N PHE A 87 1.51 1.03 -0.03
CA PHE A 87 1.24 2.39 -0.54
C PHE A 87 0.48 3.29 0.44
N TYR A 88 0.37 2.90 1.71
CA TYR A 88 -0.25 3.75 2.73
C TYR A 88 0.54 5.02 3.02
N ALA A 89 -0.17 6.05 3.48
CA ALA A 89 0.47 7.29 3.91
C ALA A 89 1.48 7.01 5.04
N PRO A 90 2.61 7.74 5.11
CA PRO A 90 3.67 7.47 6.10
C PRO A 90 3.18 7.39 7.55
N ALA A 91 2.26 8.28 7.95
CA ALA A 91 1.68 8.27 9.29
C ALA A 91 0.91 6.97 9.60
N VAL A 92 0.23 6.39 8.60
CA VAL A 92 -0.47 5.10 8.74
C VAL A 92 0.53 3.97 8.86
N LYS A 93 1.59 3.96 8.04
CA LYS A 93 2.67 2.96 8.13
C LYS A 93 3.31 2.97 9.52
N LEU A 94 3.66 4.16 10.03
CA LEU A 94 4.23 4.32 11.37
C LEU A 94 3.28 3.81 12.45
N HIS A 95 1.99 4.16 12.36
CA HIS A 95 0.99 3.66 13.31
C HIS A 95 0.87 2.13 13.30
N LEU A 96 0.90 1.51 12.11
CA LEU A 96 0.86 0.04 11.97
C LEU A 96 2.11 -0.63 12.54
N LEU A 97 3.29 -0.03 12.37
CA LEU A 97 4.56 -0.56 12.88
C LEU A 97 4.70 -0.39 14.40
N GLN A 98 4.11 0.65 14.98
CA GLN A 98 4.14 0.91 16.42
C GLN A 98 3.14 0.06 17.21
N ARG A 99 2.17 -0.55 16.53
CA ARG A 99 1.18 -1.41 17.17
C ARG A 99 1.82 -2.77 17.44
N PRO A 100 1.81 -3.28 18.70
CA PRO A 100 2.23 -4.64 18.97
C PRO A 100 1.33 -5.58 18.17
N VAL A 101 1.93 -6.28 17.20
CA VAL A 101 1.26 -7.31 16.45
C VAL A 101 1.23 -8.54 17.36
N ASP A 102 0.05 -8.85 17.89
CA ASP A 102 -0.14 -10.16 18.51
C ASP A 102 -0.18 -11.23 17.41
N LEU A 103 1.01 -11.79 17.13
CA LEU A 103 1.19 -12.87 16.16
C LEU A 103 0.52 -14.18 16.62
N SER A 104 0.06 -14.26 17.87
CA SER A 104 -0.60 -15.46 18.39
C SER A 104 -2.02 -15.65 17.83
N GLU A 105 -2.70 -14.56 17.44
CA GLU A 105 -4.10 -14.62 16.98
C GLU A 105 -4.30 -15.04 15.51
N ARG A 106 -3.27 -14.93 14.66
CA ARG A 106 -3.44 -15.09 13.19
C ARG A 106 -2.54 -16.10 12.51
N MET A 107 -1.61 -16.71 13.24
CA MET A 107 -0.65 -17.63 12.66
C MET A 107 -0.96 -19.08 13.05
N PRO A 108 -0.95 -20.04 12.11
CA PRO A 108 -0.97 -21.45 12.46
C PRO A 108 0.15 -21.76 13.47
N ALA A 109 -0.14 -22.56 14.50
CA ALA A 109 0.80 -22.86 15.59
C ALA A 109 2.17 -23.40 15.11
N GLN A 110 2.24 -23.96 13.91
CA GLN A 110 3.48 -24.35 13.25
C GLN A 110 4.36 -23.16 12.86
N LEU A 111 3.78 -22.14 12.21
CA LEU A 111 4.50 -20.95 11.77
C LEU A 111 4.94 -20.09 12.96
N GLN A 112 4.14 -20.07 14.04
CA GLN A 112 4.54 -19.41 15.30
C GLN A 112 5.79 -20.05 15.90
N ARG A 113 5.85 -21.40 15.93
CA ARG A 113 7.02 -22.15 16.40
C ARG A 113 8.23 -21.90 15.52
N GLU A 114 8.05 -21.85 14.22
CA GLU A 114 9.14 -21.65 13.27
C GLU A 114 9.73 -20.24 13.32
N LEU A 115 8.90 -19.19 13.41
CA LEU A 115 9.37 -17.82 13.58
C LEU A 115 10.06 -17.62 14.94
N ARG A 116 9.50 -18.14 16.04
CA ARG A 116 10.16 -18.09 17.36
C ARG A 116 11.56 -18.70 17.30
N ARG A 117 11.70 -19.87 16.69
CA ARG A 117 13.00 -20.53 16.50
C ARG A 117 13.96 -19.68 15.65
N ARG A 118 13.45 -18.99 14.63
CA ARG A 118 14.25 -18.19 13.68
C ARG A 118 14.69 -16.84 14.23
N PHE A 119 13.91 -16.24 15.14
CA PHE A 119 14.20 -14.95 15.75
C PHE A 119 14.90 -15.05 17.12
N GLU A 120 14.69 -16.11 17.90
CA GLU A 120 15.48 -16.35 19.13
C GLU A 120 16.96 -16.61 18.83
N ILE A 121 17.28 -17.17 17.66
CA ILE A 121 18.68 -17.38 17.23
C ILE A 121 19.41 -16.05 16.96
N LYS A 122 18.70 -14.94 16.73
CA LYS A 122 19.32 -13.63 16.42
C LYS A 122 19.59 -12.73 17.64
N LEU A 123 19.22 -13.15 18.85
CA LEU A 123 19.49 -12.37 20.08
C LEU A 123 20.64 -12.93 20.94
N ALA A 124 21.35 -13.95 20.47
CA ALA A 124 22.40 -14.64 21.23
C ALA A 124 23.76 -14.67 20.51
N ALA A 125 24.02 -13.74 19.58
CA ALA A 125 25.32 -13.59 18.93
C ALA A 125 25.78 -12.12 18.94
#